data_AF-A0A519HUJ1-F1
#
_entry.id   AF-A0A519HUJ1-F1
#
_cell.length_a   1.000
_cell.length_b   1.000
_cell.length_c   1.000
_cell.angle_alpha   90.00
_cell.angle_beta   90.00
_cell.angle_gamma   90.00
#
_symmetry.space_group_name_H-M   'P 1'
#
loop_
_entity.id
_entity.type
_entity.pdbx_description
1 polymer ?
#
loop_
_entity_poly.entity_id
_entity_poly.type
_entity_poly.pdbx_seq_one_letter_code
_entity_poly.pdbx_strand_id
1 'polypeptide(L)'
;MRRWRPDGLIDPKFTSDRRRMAVTGEIPMTPFMLAMNFTCFVALTVGWLKGGHPERFGITVLLSYELLEGLYREWRIGDSELSQALLSALAHERAAGRVALALIFVWLAFRSPRWWPLVATAALVLIVLVHLMQIMTLIPFNGAASARVGLWMLLYTVVLAGTLERWLAGEAPVSRIGRDRSGKAL
;
A
#
# COMPACT_ATOMS: atom_id res chain seq x y z
N MET A 1 -3.72 22.90 -8.25
CA MET A 1 -3.21 24.21 -8.69
C MET A 1 -4.35 25.22 -8.67
N ARG A 2 -4.29 26.27 -7.84
CA ARG A 2 -5.28 27.37 -7.90
C ARG A 2 -5.01 28.15 -9.18
N ARG A 3 -5.96 28.18 -10.13
CA ARG A 3 -5.95 29.22 -11.16
C ARG A 3 -6.29 30.53 -10.45
N TRP A 4 -5.27 31.31 -10.15
CA TRP A 4 -5.44 32.65 -9.60
C TRP A 4 -5.98 33.51 -10.73
N ARG A 5 -7.24 33.91 -10.61
CA ARG A 5 -7.89 34.88 -11.51
C ARG A 5 -7.48 36.28 -11.05
N PRO A 6 -6.99 37.16 -11.95
CA PRO A 6 -6.46 38.48 -11.57
C PRO A 6 -7.51 39.40 -10.93
N ASP A 7 -8.79 39.09 -11.15
CA ASP A 7 -9.98 39.76 -10.62
C ASP A 7 -10.41 39.31 -9.21
N GLY A 8 -9.68 38.37 -8.58
CA GLY A 8 -10.00 37.88 -7.23
C GLY A 8 -11.30 37.06 -7.11
N LEU A 9 -12.08 36.96 -8.19
CA LEU A 9 -13.29 36.14 -8.25
C LEU A 9 -12.94 34.65 -8.31
N ILE A 10 -13.37 33.91 -7.29
CA ILE A 10 -13.30 32.45 -7.29
C ILE A 10 -14.20 31.94 -8.42
N ASP A 11 -13.65 31.12 -9.32
CA ASP A 11 -14.38 30.55 -10.43
C ASP A 11 -15.67 29.85 -9.95
N PRO A 12 -16.86 30.26 -10.42
CA PRO A 12 -18.13 29.70 -9.95
C PRO A 12 -18.22 28.19 -10.19
N LYS A 13 -17.57 27.64 -11.23
CA LYS A 13 -17.50 26.17 -11.45
C LYS A 13 -16.81 25.44 -10.30
N PHE A 14 -15.78 26.05 -9.71
CA PHE A 14 -15.07 25.44 -8.60
C PHE A 14 -15.94 25.36 -7.33
N THR A 15 -16.84 26.32 -7.15
CA THR A 15 -17.79 26.32 -6.03
C THR A 15 -18.96 25.35 -6.22
N SER A 16 -19.39 25.09 -7.46
CA SER A 16 -20.43 24.11 -7.75
C SER A 16 -19.93 22.67 -7.57
N ASP A 17 -18.70 22.37 -7.95
CA ASP A 17 -18.11 21.03 -7.77
C ASP A 17 -17.89 20.69 -6.29
N ARG A 18 -17.41 21.64 -5.49
CA ARG A 18 -17.35 21.45 -4.02
C ARG A 18 -18.71 21.20 -3.40
N ARG A 19 -19.75 21.93 -3.83
CA ARG A 19 -21.12 21.74 -3.33
C ARG A 19 -21.67 20.37 -3.71
N ARG A 20 -21.41 19.88 -4.93
CA ARG A 20 -21.78 18.51 -5.31
C ARG A 20 -21.09 17.46 -4.45
N MET A 21 -19.78 17.60 -4.20
CA MET A 21 -19.03 16.68 -3.33
C MET A 21 -19.53 16.70 -1.88
N ALA A 22 -19.98 17.86 -1.37
CA ALA A 22 -20.56 17.96 -0.03
C ALA A 22 -21.96 17.33 0.07
N VAL A 23 -22.70 17.25 -1.05
CA VAL A 23 -24.07 16.70 -1.10
C VAL A 23 -24.07 15.18 -1.36
N THR A 24 -23.16 14.68 -2.20
CA THR A 24 -23.11 13.24 -2.51
C THR A 24 -22.23 12.44 -1.53
N GLY A 25 -21.33 13.10 -0.79
CA GLY A 25 -20.33 12.41 0.05
C GLY A 25 -19.30 11.61 -0.76
N GLU A 26 -19.38 11.66 -2.10
CA GLU A 26 -18.49 10.93 -3.00
C GLU A 26 -17.19 11.72 -3.15
N ILE A 27 -16.13 11.23 -2.55
CA ILE A 27 -14.77 11.70 -2.84
C ILE A 27 -14.43 11.16 -4.24
N PRO A 28 -14.28 12.01 -5.27
CA PRO A 28 -14.00 11.53 -6.62
C PRO A 28 -12.67 10.77 -6.61
N MET A 29 -12.69 9.51 -7.07
CA MET A 29 -11.46 8.74 -7.23
C MET A 29 -10.54 9.47 -8.20
N THR A 30 -9.38 9.87 -7.70
CA THR A 30 -8.37 10.47 -8.57
C THR A 30 -7.80 9.41 -9.53
N PRO A 31 -7.42 9.78 -10.77
CA PRO A 31 -6.76 8.85 -11.68
C PRO A 31 -5.53 8.18 -11.08
N PHE A 32 -4.81 8.89 -10.20
CA PHE A 32 -3.67 8.36 -9.47
C PHE A 32 -4.05 7.24 -8.48
N MET A 33 -5.15 7.41 -7.73
CA MET A 33 -5.67 6.35 -6.86
C MET A 33 -6.09 5.11 -7.66
N LEU A 34 -6.72 5.30 -8.82
CA LEU A 34 -7.05 4.19 -9.72
C LEU A 34 -5.80 3.46 -10.21
N ALA A 35 -4.78 4.21 -10.67
CA ALA A 35 -3.52 3.64 -11.12
C ALA A 35 -2.80 2.87 -10.01
N MET A 36 -2.80 3.40 -8.78
CA MET A 36 -2.23 2.72 -7.61
C MET A 36 -2.96 1.42 -7.29
N ASN A 37 -4.29 1.44 -7.20
CA ASN A 37 -5.09 0.25 -6.93
C ASN A 37 -4.91 -0.81 -8.03
N PHE A 38 -4.87 -0.37 -9.29
CA PHE A 38 -4.59 -1.26 -10.42
C PHE A 38 -3.18 -1.87 -10.32
N THR A 39 -2.17 -1.07 -9.99
CA THR A 39 -0.78 -1.53 -9.80
C THR A 39 -0.70 -2.55 -8.67
N CYS A 40 -1.35 -2.28 -7.54
CA CYS A 40 -1.47 -3.20 -6.42
C CYS A 40 -2.12 -4.52 -6.86
N PHE A 41 -3.28 -4.45 -7.51
CA PHE A 41 -3.99 -5.63 -8.01
C PHE A 41 -3.13 -6.47 -8.96
N VAL A 42 -2.43 -5.84 -9.90
CA VAL A 42 -1.54 -6.51 -10.85
C VAL A 42 -0.35 -7.14 -10.12
N ALA A 43 0.31 -6.40 -9.22
CA ALA A 43 1.44 -6.90 -8.45
C ALA A 43 1.08 -8.14 -7.62
N LEU A 44 -0.04 -8.06 -6.91
CA LEU A 44 -0.55 -9.17 -6.10
C LEU A 44 -0.93 -10.37 -6.97
N THR A 45 -1.66 -10.16 -8.07
CA THR A 45 -2.10 -11.23 -8.97
C THR A 45 -0.93 -11.92 -9.65
N VAL A 46 -0.03 -11.15 -10.28
CA VAL A 46 1.14 -11.68 -10.99
C VAL A 46 2.08 -12.38 -10.00
N GLY A 47 2.37 -11.74 -8.87
CA GLY A 47 3.20 -12.33 -7.83
C GLY A 47 2.60 -13.59 -7.20
N TRP A 48 1.28 -13.69 -7.06
CA TRP A 48 0.64 -14.91 -6.57
C TRP A 48 0.74 -16.07 -7.59
N LEU A 49 0.41 -15.78 -8.85
CA LEU A 49 0.36 -16.80 -9.90
C LEU A 49 1.75 -17.24 -10.37
N LYS A 50 2.69 -16.30 -10.48
CA LYS A 50 4.02 -16.49 -11.08
C LYS A 50 5.17 -16.38 -10.07
N GLY A 51 4.94 -15.89 -8.85
CA GLY A 51 5.99 -15.77 -7.83
C GLY A 51 6.48 -17.11 -7.29
N GLY A 52 7.71 -17.10 -6.78
CA GLY A 52 8.29 -18.18 -6.02
C GLY A 52 7.83 -18.15 -4.57
N HIS A 53 8.50 -18.93 -3.71
CA HIS A 53 8.19 -18.93 -2.28
C HIS A 53 8.37 -17.56 -1.60
N PRO A 54 9.48 -16.82 -1.80
CA PRO A 54 9.65 -15.53 -1.12
C PRO A 54 8.68 -14.46 -1.64
N GLU A 55 8.34 -14.46 -2.94
CA GLU A 55 7.36 -13.52 -3.50
C GLU A 55 5.96 -13.78 -2.94
N ARG A 56 5.53 -15.04 -2.92
CA ARG A 56 4.22 -15.43 -2.35
C ARG A 56 4.14 -15.10 -0.87
N PHE A 57 5.20 -15.35 -0.11
CA PHE A 57 5.24 -14.98 1.29
C PHE A 57 5.09 -13.47 1.47
N GLY A 58 5.88 -12.66 0.73
CA GLY A 58 5.75 -11.20 0.76
C GLY A 58 4.34 -10.72 0.43
N ILE A 59 3.71 -11.31 -0.58
CA ILE A 59 2.33 -10.99 -0.99
C ILE A 59 1.31 -11.38 0.08
N THR A 60 1.43 -12.56 0.67
CA THR A 60 0.55 -12.98 1.78
C THR A 60 0.65 -11.99 2.95
N VAL A 61 1.87 -11.58 3.30
CA VAL A 61 2.10 -10.60 4.37
C VAL A 61 1.46 -9.24 4.02
N LEU A 62 1.67 -8.74 2.80
CA LEU A 62 1.07 -7.47 2.36
C LEU A 62 -0.46 -7.54 2.32
N LEU A 63 -1.04 -8.61 1.78
CA LEU A 63 -2.48 -8.85 1.78
C LEU A 63 -3.05 -8.92 3.19
N SER A 64 -2.37 -9.61 4.10
CA SER A 64 -2.81 -9.74 5.49
C SER A 64 -2.79 -8.39 6.18
N TYR A 65 -1.74 -7.58 5.94
CA TYR A 65 -1.66 -6.22 6.44
C TYR A 65 -2.79 -5.34 5.92
N GLU A 66 -3.06 -5.35 4.60
CA GLU A 66 -4.14 -4.56 3.99
C GLU A 66 -5.54 -5.02 4.46
N LEU A 67 -5.75 -6.32 4.61
CA LEU A 67 -7.01 -6.88 5.09
C LEU A 67 -7.26 -6.50 6.56
N LEU A 68 -6.24 -6.61 7.41
CA LEU A 68 -6.32 -6.13 8.79
C LEU A 68 -6.60 -4.63 8.82
N GLU A 69 -5.85 -3.82 8.06
CA GLU A 69 -6.06 -2.37 8.00
C GLU A 69 -7.49 -2.02 7.52
N GLY A 70 -8.03 -2.78 6.56
CA GLY A 70 -9.41 -2.65 6.08
C GLY A 70 -10.45 -2.98 7.16
N LEU A 71 -10.33 -4.13 7.83
CA LEU A 71 -11.21 -4.52 8.94
C LEU A 71 -11.20 -3.47 10.07
N TYR A 72 -10.02 -2.93 10.39
CA TYR A 72 -9.87 -1.85 11.37
C TYR A 72 -10.56 -0.55 10.96
N ARG A 73 -10.68 -0.24 9.65
CA ARG A 73 -11.39 0.96 9.20
C ARG A 73 -12.91 0.80 9.36
N GLU A 74 -13.43 -0.38 9.08
CA GLU A 74 -14.88 -0.67 9.18
C GLU A 74 -15.36 -0.66 10.64
N TRP A 75 -14.55 -1.18 11.56
CA TRP A 75 -14.84 -1.13 13.00
C TRP A 75 -14.89 0.29 13.59
N ARG A 76 -14.49 1.31 12.82
CA ARG A 76 -14.40 2.72 13.26
C ARG A 76 -15.70 3.51 13.10
N ILE A 77 -16.79 2.89 12.65
CA ILE A 77 -18.08 3.55 12.41
C ILE A 77 -18.84 3.68 13.74
N GLY A 78 -18.45 4.65 14.58
CA GLY A 78 -19.16 4.99 15.81
C GLY A 78 -18.56 6.24 16.48
N ASP A 79 -19.32 7.34 16.51
CA ASP A 79 -18.91 8.65 17.04
C ASP A 79 -19.01 8.74 18.58
N SER A 80 -18.66 7.68 19.32
CA SER A 80 -18.64 7.74 20.78
C SER A 80 -17.33 8.35 21.29
N GLU A 81 -17.33 9.07 22.42
CA GLU A 81 -16.08 9.58 23.03
C GLU A 81 -15.10 8.43 23.38
N LEU A 82 -15.64 7.24 23.60
CA LEU A 82 -14.87 6.01 23.78
C LEU A 82 -14.13 5.59 22.49
N SER A 83 -14.66 5.90 21.31
CA SER A 83 -14.00 5.68 20.03
C SER A 83 -12.82 6.63 19.81
N GLN A 84 -12.88 7.86 20.33
CA GLN A 84 -11.76 8.83 20.28
C GLN A 84 -10.59 8.44 21.20
N ALA A 85 -10.87 7.93 22.40
CA ALA A 85 -9.85 7.39 23.30
C ALA A 85 -9.22 6.09 22.75
N LEU A 86 -10.03 5.23 22.14
CA LEU A 86 -9.52 4.07 21.39
C LEU A 86 -8.69 4.50 20.18
N LEU A 87 -9.06 5.58 19.48
CA LEU A 87 -8.36 6.10 18.31
C LEU A 87 -6.91 6.50 18.61
N SER A 88 -6.62 7.05 19.78
CA SER A 88 -5.25 7.43 20.19
C SER A 88 -4.40 6.21 20.57
N ALA A 89 -5.00 5.21 21.24
CA ALA A 89 -4.38 3.91 21.51
C ALA A 89 -4.14 3.11 20.21
N LEU A 90 -5.11 3.09 19.31
CA LEU A 90 -5.04 2.39 18.01
C LEU A 90 -4.12 3.09 17.00
N ALA A 91 -3.89 4.40 17.14
CA ALA A 91 -2.86 5.09 16.37
C ALA A 91 -1.45 4.52 16.67
N HIS A 92 -1.20 4.11 17.92
CA HIS A 92 0.03 3.40 18.28
C HIS A 92 0.09 2.01 17.65
N GLU A 93 -1.03 1.27 17.61
CA GLU A 93 -1.07 -0.04 16.96
C GLU A 93 -0.84 0.04 15.44
N ARG A 94 -1.32 1.10 14.78
CA ARG A 94 -1.05 1.32 13.34
C ARG A 94 0.44 1.57 13.07
N ALA A 95 1.12 2.28 13.95
CA ALA A 95 2.56 2.46 13.85
C ALA A 95 3.29 1.13 14.09
N ALA A 96 2.86 0.35 15.09
CA ALA A 96 3.40 -0.97 15.38
C ALA A 96 3.24 -1.95 14.21
N GLY A 97 2.08 -1.97 13.54
CA GLY A 97 1.84 -2.81 12.36
C GLY A 97 2.80 -2.51 11.20
N ARG A 98 3.12 -1.24 10.96
CA ARG A 98 4.09 -0.83 9.92
C ARG A 98 5.52 -1.20 10.29
N VAL A 99 5.89 -1.07 11.56
CA VAL A 99 7.20 -1.51 12.06
C VAL A 99 7.34 -3.03 11.94
N ALA A 100 6.31 -3.78 12.34
CA ALA A 100 6.27 -5.23 12.19
C ALA A 100 6.42 -5.65 10.72
N LEU A 101 5.68 -4.99 9.82
CA LEU A 101 5.79 -5.22 8.38
C LEU A 101 7.22 -4.96 7.87
N ALA A 102 7.84 -3.85 8.27
CA ALA A 102 9.23 -3.56 7.94
C ALA A 102 10.19 -4.64 8.46
N LEU A 103 10.04 -5.09 9.71
CA LEU A 103 10.87 -6.14 10.30
C LEU A 103 10.73 -7.49 9.57
N ILE A 104 9.52 -7.86 9.16
CA ILE A 104 9.29 -9.07 8.37
C ILE A 104 10.03 -8.99 7.03
N PHE A 105 10.02 -7.82 6.38
CA PHE A 105 10.73 -7.62 5.12
C PHE A 105 12.26 -7.54 5.30
N VAL A 106 12.76 -6.96 6.41
CA VAL A 106 14.17 -7.03 6.79
C VAL A 106 14.61 -8.50 6.89
N TRP A 107 13.84 -9.30 7.62
CA TRP A 107 14.11 -10.73 7.76
C TRP A 107 14.05 -11.46 6.40
N LEU A 108 13.07 -11.13 5.55
CA LEU A 108 12.96 -11.68 4.20
C LEU A 108 14.16 -11.31 3.32
N ALA A 109 14.68 -10.09 3.46
CA ALA A 109 15.85 -9.61 2.74
C ALA A 109 17.13 -10.35 3.13
N PHE A 110 17.27 -10.77 4.39
CA PHE A 110 18.39 -11.61 4.80
C PHE A 110 18.26 -13.07 4.36
N ARG A 111 17.03 -13.57 4.18
CA ARG A 111 16.77 -14.97 3.85
C ARG A 111 16.70 -15.26 2.35
N SER A 112 16.41 -14.25 1.54
CA SER A 112 16.23 -14.39 0.09
C SER A 112 17.43 -13.80 -0.66
N PRO A 113 18.04 -14.52 -1.62
CA PRO A 113 19.15 -14.00 -2.44
C PRO A 113 18.68 -12.98 -3.50
N ARG A 114 17.48 -12.41 -3.37
CA ARG A 114 16.88 -11.46 -4.32
C ARG A 114 17.07 -10.04 -3.84
N TRP A 115 17.17 -9.10 -4.77
CA TRP A 115 17.33 -7.67 -4.45
C TRP A 115 16.00 -7.00 -4.06
N TRP A 116 14.86 -7.49 -4.58
CA TRP A 116 13.56 -6.83 -4.39
C TRP A 116 13.13 -6.70 -2.91
N PRO A 117 13.37 -7.69 -2.00
CA PRO A 117 13.01 -7.53 -0.60
C PRO A 117 13.81 -6.44 0.10
N LEU A 118 15.05 -6.18 -0.33
CA LEU A 118 15.88 -5.11 0.20
C LEU A 118 15.28 -3.73 -0.15
N VAL A 119 14.89 -3.54 -1.40
CA VAL A 119 14.27 -2.28 -1.84
C VAL A 119 12.88 -2.09 -1.22
N ALA A 120 12.10 -3.17 -1.11
CA ALA A 120 10.83 -3.17 -0.39
C ALA A 120 11.00 -2.78 1.09
N THR A 121 12.05 -3.30 1.75
CA THR A 121 12.41 -2.93 3.12
C THR A 121 12.74 -1.46 3.23
N ALA A 122 13.56 -0.92 2.33
CA ALA A 122 13.90 0.51 2.32
C ALA A 122 12.65 1.39 2.15
N ALA A 123 11.73 1.02 1.25
CA ALA A 123 10.46 1.71 1.08
C ALA A 123 9.60 1.68 2.36
N LEU A 124 9.52 0.52 3.03
CA LEU A 124 8.79 0.38 4.29
C LEU A 124 9.40 1.20 5.44
N VAL A 125 10.72 1.23 5.55
CA VAL A 125 11.43 2.09 6.52
C VAL A 125 11.12 3.56 6.24
N LEU A 126 11.15 3.99 4.98
CA LEU A 126 10.76 5.35 4.61
C LEU A 126 9.30 5.66 4.94
N ILE A 127 8.37 4.71 4.77
CA ILE A 127 6.96 4.88 5.17
C ILE A 127 6.86 5.11 6.69
N VAL A 128 7.60 4.34 7.49
CA VAL A 128 7.66 4.49 8.95
C VAL A 128 8.23 5.86 9.32
N LEU A 129 9.34 6.28 8.68
CA LEU A 129 9.96 7.59 8.93
C LEU A 129 9.03 8.74 8.58
N VAL A 130 8.36 8.69 7.41
CA VAL A 130 7.37 9.71 7.02
C VAL A 130 6.23 9.77 8.05
N HIS A 131 5.79 8.62 8.58
CA HIS A 131 4.78 8.60 9.62
C HIS A 131 5.28 9.23 10.93
N LEU A 132 6.52 8.96 11.33
CA LEU A 132 7.15 9.57 12.50
C LEU A 132 7.29 11.08 12.34
N MET A 133 7.78 11.55 11.19
CA MET A 133 7.88 12.98 10.87
C MET A 133 6.52 13.68 10.91
N GLN A 134 5.46 12.99 10.47
CA GLN A 134 4.09 13.50 10.56
C GLN A 134 3.62 13.62 12.03
N ILE A 135 3.90 12.62 12.87
CA ILE A 135 3.55 12.65 14.31
C ILE A 135 4.31 13.78 15.02
N MET A 136 5.60 13.96 14.69
CA MET A 136 6.43 15.05 15.20
C MET A 136 6.08 16.41 14.58
N THR A 137 5.04 16.50 13.74
CA THR A 137 4.58 17.71 13.06
C THR A 137 5.63 18.40 12.17
N LEU A 138 6.68 17.68 11.76
CA LEU A 138 7.76 18.19 10.92
C LEU A 138 7.34 18.38 9.45
N ILE A 139 6.29 17.68 9.02
CA ILE A 139 5.76 17.75 7.65
C ILE A 139 4.23 17.88 7.68
N PRO A 140 3.64 18.63 6.74
CA PRO A 140 2.19 18.80 6.67
C PRO A 140 1.50 17.47 6.31
N PHE A 141 0.27 17.28 6.81
CA PHE A 141 -0.54 16.08 6.59
C PHE A 141 -0.62 15.67 5.11
N ASN A 142 -0.87 16.62 4.21
CA ASN A 142 -0.99 16.35 2.77
C ASN A 142 0.33 15.89 2.16
N GLY A 143 1.46 16.43 2.60
CA GLY A 143 2.79 16.01 2.16
C GLY A 143 3.10 14.59 2.62
N ALA A 144 2.84 14.30 3.90
CA ALA A 144 3.01 12.95 4.46
C ALA A 144 2.08 11.92 3.80
N ALA A 145 0.85 12.28 3.49
CA ALA A 145 -0.09 11.43 2.77
C ALA A 145 0.42 11.13 1.36
N SER A 146 0.80 12.15 0.59
CA SER A 146 1.31 11.99 -0.76
C SER A 146 2.58 11.13 -0.81
N ALA A 147 3.53 11.37 0.10
CA ALA A 147 4.78 10.61 0.18
C ALA A 147 4.51 9.13 0.48
N ARG A 148 3.64 8.83 1.46
CA ARG A 148 3.27 7.44 1.77
C ARG A 148 2.61 6.74 0.60
N VAL A 149 1.69 7.42 -0.10
CA VAL A 149 1.03 6.82 -1.28
C VAL A 149 2.05 6.48 -2.37
N GLY A 150 3.00 7.38 -2.64
CA GLY A 150 4.09 7.11 -3.59
C GLY A 150 4.99 5.94 -3.16
N LEU A 151 5.33 5.85 -1.88
CA LEU A 151 6.15 4.76 -1.33
C LEU A 151 5.42 3.40 -1.36
N TRP A 152 4.11 3.37 -1.10
CA TRP A 152 3.29 2.17 -1.27
C TRP A 152 3.23 1.73 -2.73
N MET A 153 3.05 2.67 -3.66
CA MET A 153 3.12 2.38 -5.09
C MET A 153 4.49 1.79 -5.47
N LEU A 154 5.59 2.38 -4.99
CA LEU A 154 6.94 1.87 -5.20
C LEU A 154 7.09 0.44 -4.67
N LEU A 155 6.60 0.16 -3.45
CA LEU A 155 6.63 -1.17 -2.85
C LEU A 155 5.98 -2.23 -3.74
N TYR A 156 4.74 -1.99 -4.21
CA TYR A 156 4.05 -2.91 -5.11
C TYR A 156 4.75 -3.07 -6.46
N THR A 157 5.31 -1.98 -7.00
CA THR A 157 6.04 -2.01 -8.27
C THR A 157 7.33 -2.82 -8.16
N VAL A 158 8.03 -2.74 -7.03
CA VAL A 158 9.26 -3.52 -6.75
C VAL A 158 8.94 -5.01 -6.60
N VAL A 159 7.86 -5.37 -5.91
CA VAL A 159 7.41 -6.77 -5.80
C VAL A 159 7.07 -7.33 -7.19
N LEU A 160 6.39 -6.54 -8.02
CA LEU A 160 6.08 -6.91 -9.40
C LEU A 160 7.37 -7.08 -10.22
N ALA A 161 8.31 -6.14 -10.13
CA ALA A 161 9.58 -6.20 -10.83
C ALA A 161 10.41 -7.44 -10.45
N GLY A 162 10.52 -7.75 -9.15
CA GLY A 162 11.20 -8.95 -8.66
C GLY A 162 10.52 -10.24 -9.15
N THR A 163 9.18 -10.25 -9.23
CA THR A 163 8.44 -11.39 -9.80
C THR A 163 8.72 -11.53 -11.30
N LEU A 164 8.70 -10.43 -12.05
CA LEU A 164 8.90 -10.42 -13.50
C LEU A 164 10.32 -10.81 -13.88
N GLU A 165 11.33 -10.33 -13.16
CA GLU A 165 12.73 -10.74 -13.34
C GLU A 165 12.87 -12.26 -13.26
N ARG A 166 12.32 -12.86 -12.20
CA ARG A 166 12.35 -14.31 -11.99
C ARG A 166 11.66 -15.07 -13.12
N TRP A 167 10.53 -14.55 -13.59
CA TRP A 167 9.78 -15.16 -14.68
C TRP A 167 10.53 -15.05 -16.02
N LEU A 168 11.15 -13.90 -16.30
CA LEU A 168 11.99 -13.69 -17.48
C LEU A 168 13.27 -14.53 -17.45
N ALA A 169 13.82 -14.81 -16.27
CA ALA A 169 14.92 -15.74 -16.06
C ALA A 169 14.53 -17.22 -16.28
N GLY A 170 13.26 -17.51 -16.61
CA GLY A 170 12.78 -18.85 -16.90
C GLY A 170 12.64 -19.76 -15.68
N GLU A 171 12.80 -19.23 -14.47
CA GLU A 171 12.69 -20.03 -13.26
C GLU A 171 11.25 -20.52 -13.05
N ALA A 172 11.11 -21.83 -12.81
CA ALA A 172 9.79 -22.43 -12.67
C ALA A 172 9.03 -21.81 -11.47
N PRO A 173 7.74 -21.49 -11.63
CA PRO A 173 6.88 -21.16 -10.50
C PRO A 173 6.61 -22.39 -9.65
N VAL A 174 6.48 -22.18 -8.34
CA VAL A 174 6.18 -23.25 -7.37
C VAL A 174 4.88 -23.98 -7.74
N SER A 175 3.92 -23.29 -8.38
CA SER A 175 2.69 -23.89 -8.91
C SER A 175 2.92 -24.98 -9.96
N ARG A 176 4.07 -24.99 -10.65
CA ARG A 176 4.42 -26.03 -11.63
C ARG A 176 5.08 -27.24 -10.96
N ILE A 177 5.91 -27.01 -9.93
CA ILE A 177 6.60 -28.08 -9.18
C ILE A 177 5.59 -28.98 -8.43
N GLY A 178 4.49 -28.40 -7.93
CA GLY A 178 3.41 -29.18 -7.33
C GLY A 178 2.63 -30.06 -8.32
N ARG A 179 2.53 -29.63 -9.60
CA ARG A 179 1.84 -30.38 -10.65
C ARG A 179 2.66 -31.58 -11.13
N ASP A 180 3.97 -31.43 -11.27
CA ASP A 180 4.85 -32.56 -11.64
C ASP A 180 4.93 -33.63 -10.54
N ARG A 181 4.84 -33.25 -9.27
CA ARG A 181 4.78 -34.21 -8.15
C ARG A 181 3.40 -34.86 -7.97
N SER A 182 2.34 -34.32 -8.57
CA SER A 182 0.98 -34.85 -8.43
C SER A 182 0.67 -36.00 -9.40
N GLY A 183 1.63 -36.49 -10.18
CA GLY A 183 1.55 -37.82 -10.80
C GLY A 183 0.21 -38.14 -11.47
N LYS A 184 -0.15 -37.38 -12.50
CA LYS A 184 -0.84 -37.99 -13.65
C LYS A 184 0.28 -38.20 -14.67
N ALA A 185 0.91 -39.37 -14.83
CA ALA A 185 0.29 -40.68 -15.03
C ALA A 185 -0.96 -40.53 -15.90
N LEU A 186 -0.75 -40.03 -17.12
CA LEU A 186 -1.52 -40.45 -18.28
C LEU A 186 -0.65 -41.44 -19.05
#